data_AF-A0A6H1LGD3-F1
#
_entry.id   AF-A0A6H1LGD3-F1
#
_cell.length_a   1.000
_cell.length_b   1.000
_cell.length_c   1.000
_cell.angle_alpha   90.00
_cell.angle_beta   90.00
_cell.angle_gamma   90.00
#
_symmetry.space_group_name_H-M   'P 1'
#
loop_
_entity.id
_entity.type
_entity.pdbx_description
1 polymer ?
#
loop_
_entity_poly.entity_id
_entity_poly.type
_entity_poly.pdbx_seq_one_letter_code
_entity_poly.pdbx_strand_id
1 'polypeptide(L)'
;MGPADQAPRLAERPIDFSLVLTRLPAQDESRDSLPGPGNVTASGDLSAQTEGAHDAQPTVEPPWTPEWSRGVMVAAVSAPVASRRLDQRTLVRKVSRQEVLRSVPWQRRPSTRLGVQLLLDHSAGMAPFQDDRRWLCGLMASVAGRDRVSVLRFTGSPLRGVMRTGSAVLETHRAPAPGTPAVLVSDLGHARPPFTGSATARLDEWLTFIDGLLHGGCPPVCLTPFPVAAYPSSVTERIALIPFDRRISLRHAQEATRKIHRLLEERR
;
A
#
# COMPACT_ATOMS: atom_id res chain seq x y z
N MET A 1 48.78 -11.62 33.95
CA MET A 1 48.58 -10.70 32.81
C MET A 1 47.98 -11.51 31.68
N GLY A 2 46.69 -11.55 31.41
CA GLY A 2 45.58 -10.62 31.66
C GLY A 2 44.80 -10.57 30.34
N PRO A 3 43.64 -11.23 30.22
CA PRO A 3 42.91 -11.31 28.95
C PRO A 3 42.30 -9.94 28.60
N ALA A 4 42.46 -9.52 27.35
CA ALA A 4 41.90 -8.28 26.84
C ALA A 4 40.39 -8.41 26.65
N ASP A 5 39.70 -7.55 27.37
CA ASP A 5 38.27 -7.30 27.45
C ASP A 5 37.72 -6.79 26.11
N GLN A 6 36.90 -7.58 25.41
CA GLN A 6 36.12 -7.14 24.27
C GLN A 6 34.66 -6.97 24.70
N ALA A 7 34.25 -5.71 24.85
CA ALA A 7 32.86 -5.32 25.03
C ALA A 7 31.98 -5.82 23.85
N PRO A 8 30.79 -6.38 24.11
CA PRO A 8 29.89 -6.78 23.04
C PRO A 8 29.27 -5.56 22.33
N ARG A 9 29.35 -5.56 21.00
CA ARG A 9 28.77 -4.55 20.10
C ARG A 9 27.24 -4.61 20.16
N LEU A 10 26.61 -3.47 20.40
CA LEU A 10 25.14 -3.25 20.50
C LEU A 10 24.34 -3.42 19.17
N ALA A 11 24.89 -4.12 18.17
CA ALA A 11 24.29 -4.19 16.83
C ALA A 11 23.50 -5.48 16.51
N GLU A 12 23.39 -6.41 17.46
CA GLU A 12 22.67 -7.67 17.26
C GLU A 12 21.59 -7.84 18.34
N ARG A 13 20.51 -7.06 18.19
CA ARG A 13 19.22 -7.43 18.77
C ARG A 13 18.23 -7.68 17.64
N PRO A 14 17.69 -8.90 17.50
CA PRO A 14 16.51 -9.09 16.66
C PRO A 14 15.39 -8.23 17.24
N ILE A 15 14.85 -7.32 16.43
CA ILE A 15 13.71 -6.49 16.83
C ILE A 15 12.50 -7.43 16.90
N ASP A 16 12.08 -7.70 18.13
CA ASP A 16 10.86 -8.42 18.46
C ASP A 16 9.65 -7.53 18.14
N PHE A 17 8.69 -8.06 17.39
CA PHE A 17 7.44 -7.38 16.99
C PHE A 17 6.28 -7.67 17.96
N SER A 18 6.54 -8.23 19.13
CA SER A 18 5.53 -8.37 20.17
C SER A 18 5.31 -7.06 20.95
N LEU A 19 4.16 -6.44 20.68
CA LEU A 19 3.25 -5.84 21.66
C LEU A 19 3.83 -4.82 22.65
N VAL A 20 3.54 -3.53 22.41
CA VAL A 20 3.28 -2.58 23.50
C VAL A 20 1.79 -2.25 23.48
N LEU A 21 1.02 -3.16 24.08
CA LEU A 21 -0.24 -2.81 24.74
C LEU A 21 0.18 -2.33 26.13
N THR A 22 0.22 -1.02 26.35
CA THR A 22 0.46 -0.45 27.67
C THR A 22 -0.77 -0.71 28.54
N ARG A 23 -0.82 -1.85 29.24
CA ARG A 23 -1.71 -2.07 30.38
C ARG A 23 -1.13 -1.30 31.58
N LEU A 24 -1.90 -0.35 32.10
CA LEU A 24 -1.67 0.24 33.42
C LEU A 24 -1.77 -0.85 34.49
N PRO A 25 -0.98 -0.79 35.57
CA PRO A 25 -0.93 -1.85 36.57
C PRO A 25 -2.21 -1.88 37.40
N ALA A 26 -2.88 -3.03 37.38
CA ALA A 26 -3.80 -3.43 38.43
C ALA A 26 -2.98 -3.70 39.70
N GLN A 27 -3.29 -2.97 40.76
CA GLN A 27 -2.87 -3.29 42.11
C GLN A 27 -3.52 -4.60 42.52
N ASP A 28 -2.74 -5.52 43.07
CA ASP A 28 -3.29 -6.63 43.84
C ASP A 28 -2.77 -6.53 45.27
N GLU A 29 -3.73 -6.63 46.17
CA GLU A 29 -3.60 -6.55 47.61
C GLU A 29 -3.01 -7.86 48.14
N SER A 30 -2.08 -7.77 49.08
CA SER A 30 -2.08 -8.68 50.22
C SER A 30 -1.21 -8.17 51.36
N ARG A 31 -1.93 -7.72 52.40
CA ARG A 31 -1.78 -8.10 53.81
C ARG A 31 -0.38 -8.01 54.43
N ASP A 32 -0.20 -6.96 55.23
CA ASP A 32 0.16 -7.16 56.63
C ASP A 32 -0.46 -6.09 57.55
N SER A 33 -1.20 -6.58 58.55
CA SER A 33 -1.68 -6.05 59.84
C SER A 33 -0.73 -5.00 60.51
N LEU A 34 -1.13 -3.92 61.21
CA LEU A 34 -2.15 -3.64 62.26
C LEU A 34 -2.13 -2.09 62.58
N PRO A 35 -2.93 -1.52 63.53
CA PRO A 35 -3.69 -0.28 63.35
C PRO A 35 -3.25 0.92 64.22
N GLY A 36 -3.77 2.12 63.91
CA GLY A 36 -3.75 3.28 64.82
C GLY A 36 -4.61 4.46 64.31
N PRO A 37 -5.28 5.22 65.19
CA PRO A 37 -6.55 5.91 64.88
C PRO A 37 -6.39 7.41 64.56
N GLY A 38 -7.37 8.00 63.86
CA GLY A 38 -7.46 9.45 63.76
C GLY A 38 -8.34 9.97 62.62
N ASN A 39 -9.66 9.94 62.83
CA ASN A 39 -10.67 10.65 62.02
C ASN A 39 -10.40 12.16 61.99
N VAL A 40 -10.26 12.77 60.79
CA VAL A 40 -10.81 14.11 60.52
C VAL A 40 -11.25 14.20 59.05
N THR A 41 -12.52 14.55 58.92
CA THR A 41 -13.33 14.84 57.73
C THR A 41 -12.79 15.97 56.86
N ALA A 42 -12.77 15.76 55.55
CA ALA A 42 -12.92 16.83 54.55
C ALA A 42 -13.69 16.28 53.35
N SER A 43 -15.01 16.44 53.40
CA SER A 43 -15.92 16.20 52.28
C SER A 43 -15.58 17.16 51.15
N GLY A 44 -15.09 16.62 50.04
CA GLY A 44 -15.03 17.27 48.74
C GLY A 44 -15.73 16.37 47.74
N ASP A 45 -17.06 16.54 47.64
CA ASP A 45 -17.93 15.88 46.67
C ASP A 45 -17.50 16.21 45.24
N LEU A 46 -16.80 15.28 44.61
CA LEU A 46 -16.57 15.19 43.17
C LEU A 46 -16.73 13.72 42.78
N SER A 47 -17.91 13.15 43.01
CA SER A 47 -18.21 11.76 42.67
C SER A 47 -19.67 11.60 42.28
N ALA A 48 -20.06 12.15 41.12
CA ALA A 48 -21.31 11.78 40.46
C ALA A 48 -21.34 12.19 38.98
N GLN A 49 -20.38 11.77 38.15
CA GLN A 49 -20.57 11.62 36.69
C GLN A 49 -19.64 10.52 36.16
N THR A 50 -19.95 9.27 36.48
CA THR A 50 -19.38 8.10 35.80
C THR A 50 -20.54 7.29 35.25
N GLU A 51 -21.21 7.86 34.24
CA GLU A 51 -22.19 7.15 33.44
C GLU A 51 -21.86 7.35 31.96
N GLY A 52 -21.49 6.25 31.29
CA GLY A 52 -21.87 6.07 29.88
C GLY A 52 -20.89 6.49 28.78
N ALA A 53 -19.61 6.79 29.03
CA ALA A 53 -18.63 6.88 27.95
C ALA A 53 -18.14 5.47 27.58
N HIS A 54 -19.00 4.67 26.94
CA HIS A 54 -18.51 3.56 26.13
C HIS A 54 -17.54 4.14 25.10
N ASP A 55 -16.33 3.62 25.17
CA ASP A 55 -15.16 3.85 24.33
C ASP A 55 -15.53 3.72 22.85
N ALA A 56 -16.11 4.78 22.28
CA ALA A 56 -16.43 4.84 20.86
C ALA A 56 -15.10 5.05 20.14
N GLN A 57 -14.42 3.94 19.81
CA GLN A 57 -13.28 3.98 18.92
C GLN A 57 -13.66 4.81 17.69
N PRO A 58 -12.86 5.84 17.33
CA PRO A 58 -13.19 6.68 16.19
C PRO A 58 -13.31 5.79 14.95
N THR A 59 -14.49 5.83 14.32
CA THR A 59 -14.72 5.11 13.07
C THR A 59 -13.75 5.63 12.03
N VAL A 60 -12.77 4.81 11.64
CA VAL A 60 -11.81 5.19 10.61
C VAL A 60 -12.56 5.36 9.30
N GLU A 61 -12.50 6.57 8.76
CA GLU A 61 -13.14 6.89 7.50
C GLU A 61 -12.34 6.33 6.31
N PRO A 62 -12.98 5.64 5.34
CA PRO A 62 -12.27 5.10 4.19
C PRO A 62 -11.60 6.17 3.30
N PRO A 63 -10.48 5.83 2.63
CA PRO A 63 -9.76 6.77 1.77
C PRO A 63 -10.55 7.17 0.52
N TRP A 64 -11.54 6.36 0.12
CA TRP A 64 -12.43 6.64 -1.01
C TRP A 64 -13.90 6.56 -0.61
N THR A 65 -14.72 7.33 -1.29
CA THR A 65 -16.17 7.35 -1.10
C THR A 65 -16.77 5.97 -1.46
N PRO A 66 -17.58 5.35 -0.58
CA PRO A 66 -18.02 3.96 -0.72
C PRO A 66 -18.67 3.62 -2.07
N GLU A 67 -19.43 4.55 -2.64
CA GLU A 67 -20.19 4.43 -3.88
C GLU A 67 -19.30 4.09 -5.09
N TRP A 68 -18.08 4.64 -5.12
CA TRP A 68 -17.16 4.49 -6.25
C TRP A 68 -15.92 3.66 -5.92
N SER A 69 -15.67 3.39 -4.63
CA SER A 69 -14.51 2.63 -4.13
C SER A 69 -14.24 1.34 -4.91
N ARG A 70 -15.26 0.50 -5.08
CA ARG A 70 -15.16 -0.77 -5.80
C ARG A 70 -14.81 -0.56 -7.26
N GLY A 71 -15.42 0.42 -7.92
CA GLY A 71 -15.13 0.75 -9.32
C GLY A 71 -13.69 1.24 -9.50
N VAL A 72 -13.23 2.12 -8.61
CA VAL A 72 -11.85 2.64 -8.60
C VAL A 72 -10.86 1.50 -8.41
N MET A 73 -11.13 0.60 -7.46
CA MET A 73 -10.29 -0.59 -7.25
C MET A 73 -10.29 -1.51 -8.48
N VAL A 74 -11.45 -1.77 -9.09
CA VAL A 74 -11.54 -2.55 -10.35
C VAL A 74 -10.66 -1.90 -11.43
N ALA A 75 -10.70 -0.58 -11.57
CA ALA A 75 -9.87 0.13 -12.54
C ALA A 75 -8.37 0.00 -12.23
N ALA A 76 -7.98 -0.02 -10.96
CA ALA A 76 -6.60 -0.17 -10.51
C ALA A 76 -6.04 -1.59 -10.73
N VAL A 77 -6.86 -2.62 -10.50
CA VAL A 77 -6.41 -4.03 -10.55
C VAL A 77 -6.68 -4.73 -11.88
N SER A 78 -7.42 -4.10 -12.79
CA SER A 78 -7.75 -4.69 -14.08
C SER A 78 -6.63 -4.48 -15.08
N ALA A 79 -6.36 -5.51 -15.88
CA ALA A 79 -5.55 -5.41 -17.08
C ALA A 79 -6.43 -5.58 -18.33
N PRO A 80 -6.10 -4.92 -19.45
CA PRO A 80 -6.78 -5.13 -20.70
C PRO A 80 -6.42 -6.50 -21.24
N VAL A 81 -7.43 -7.33 -21.51
CA VAL A 81 -7.20 -8.62 -22.16
C VAL A 81 -7.99 -8.72 -23.45
N ALA A 82 -7.38 -9.33 -24.47
CA ALA A 82 -8.03 -9.61 -25.73
C ALA A 82 -9.31 -10.41 -25.48
N SER A 83 -10.41 -9.91 -26.04
CA SER A 83 -11.67 -10.62 -26.14
C SER A 83 -11.70 -11.46 -27.42
N ARG A 84 -12.78 -12.22 -27.59
CA ARG A 84 -13.06 -12.96 -28.83
C ARG A 84 -13.76 -12.11 -29.90
N ARG A 85 -13.96 -10.81 -29.65
CA ARG A 85 -14.61 -9.88 -30.58
C ARG A 85 -13.56 -9.06 -31.29
N LEU A 86 -13.67 -8.96 -32.61
CA LEU A 86 -12.80 -8.13 -33.44
C LEU A 86 -13.06 -6.64 -33.18
N ASP A 87 -12.00 -5.86 -33.02
CA ASP A 87 -12.07 -4.41 -33.04
C ASP A 87 -12.17 -3.95 -34.50
N GLN A 88 -13.41 -3.97 -35.00
CA GLN A 88 -13.75 -3.55 -36.35
C GLN A 88 -13.28 -2.13 -36.65
N ARG A 89 -13.37 -1.21 -35.69
CA ARG A 89 -12.97 0.19 -35.89
C ARG A 89 -11.46 0.29 -36.13
N THR A 90 -10.66 -0.40 -35.31
CA THR A 90 -9.21 -0.42 -35.51
C THR A 90 -8.83 -1.14 -36.79
N LEU A 91 -9.50 -2.25 -37.12
CA LEU A 91 -9.26 -2.99 -38.36
C LEU A 91 -9.52 -2.14 -39.60
N VAL A 92 -10.72 -1.55 -39.72
CA VAL A 92 -11.12 -0.70 -40.85
C VAL A 92 -10.14 0.46 -41.00
N ARG A 93 -9.75 1.12 -39.90
CA ARG A 93 -8.78 2.22 -39.94
C ARG A 93 -7.41 1.79 -40.48
N LYS A 94 -6.89 0.63 -40.06
CA LYS A 94 -5.59 0.12 -40.52
C LYS A 94 -5.64 -0.26 -42.00
N VAL A 95 -6.71 -0.96 -42.41
CA VAL A 95 -6.93 -1.37 -43.81
C VAL A 95 -7.10 -0.14 -44.71
N SER A 96 -7.88 0.86 -44.31
CA SER A 96 -8.07 2.09 -45.08
C SER A 96 -6.79 2.90 -45.25
N ARG A 97 -5.82 2.73 -44.35
CA ARG A 97 -4.50 3.38 -44.39
C ARG A 97 -3.41 2.52 -45.02
N GLN A 98 -3.76 1.33 -45.52
CA GLN A 98 -2.81 0.35 -46.05
C GLN A 98 -1.68 0.00 -45.05
N GLU A 99 -1.98 0.07 -43.75
CA GLU A 99 -1.05 -0.29 -42.68
C GLU A 99 -0.97 -1.82 -42.56
N VAL A 100 0.24 -2.37 -42.45
CA VAL A 100 0.44 -3.81 -42.27
C VAL A 100 -0.16 -4.31 -40.96
N LEU A 101 -1.08 -5.26 -41.04
CA LEU A 101 -1.68 -5.94 -39.89
C LEU A 101 -0.73 -7.03 -39.36
N ARG A 102 0.13 -6.67 -38.41
CA ARG A 102 1.02 -7.63 -37.73
C ARG A 102 0.28 -8.60 -36.80
N SER A 103 -0.94 -8.27 -36.41
CA SER A 103 -1.80 -9.10 -35.57
C SER A 103 -3.27 -8.71 -35.75
N VAL A 104 -4.17 -9.64 -35.42
CA VAL A 104 -5.62 -9.39 -35.44
C VAL A 104 -5.99 -8.42 -34.32
N PRO A 105 -6.62 -7.26 -34.61
CA PRO A 105 -6.99 -6.29 -33.60
C PRO A 105 -8.23 -6.77 -32.85
N TRP A 106 -8.05 -7.48 -31.75
CA TRP A 106 -9.15 -7.88 -30.87
C TRP A 106 -9.60 -6.73 -29.96
N GLN A 107 -10.91 -6.60 -29.72
CA GLN A 107 -11.44 -5.71 -28.69
C GLN A 107 -10.84 -6.11 -27.34
N ARG A 108 -10.33 -5.14 -26.60
CA ARG A 108 -9.80 -5.36 -25.25
C ARG A 108 -10.85 -5.03 -24.22
N ARG A 109 -10.96 -5.86 -23.19
CA ARG A 109 -11.84 -5.63 -22.05
C ARG A 109 -11.04 -5.64 -20.75
N PRO A 110 -11.32 -4.72 -19.80
CA PRO A 110 -10.75 -4.80 -18.46
C PRO A 110 -11.10 -6.14 -17.81
N SER A 111 -10.11 -6.78 -17.19
CA SER A 111 -10.30 -8.06 -16.52
C SER A 111 -9.27 -8.25 -15.40
N THR A 112 -9.71 -8.85 -14.30
CA THR A 112 -8.87 -9.21 -13.13
C THR A 112 -8.31 -10.64 -13.22
N ARG A 113 -8.57 -11.36 -14.31
CA ARG A 113 -8.16 -12.78 -14.47
C ARG A 113 -6.65 -13.02 -14.47
N LEU A 114 -5.85 -12.01 -14.77
CA LEU A 114 -4.38 -12.10 -14.73
C LEU A 114 -3.83 -12.02 -13.28
N GLY A 115 -4.70 -11.75 -12.30
CA GLY A 115 -4.29 -11.50 -10.93
C GLY A 115 -3.64 -10.13 -10.76
N VAL A 116 -3.07 -9.92 -9.57
CA VAL A 116 -2.39 -8.68 -9.19
C VAL A 116 -1.28 -9.00 -8.19
N GLN A 117 -0.14 -8.31 -8.32
CA GLN A 117 0.86 -8.27 -7.26
C GLN A 117 0.68 -6.98 -6.47
N LEU A 118 0.39 -7.12 -5.17
CA LEU A 118 0.23 -6.02 -4.24
C LEU A 118 1.53 -5.79 -3.49
N LEU A 119 2.06 -4.57 -3.55
CA LEU A 119 3.29 -4.14 -2.88
C LEU A 119 2.92 -3.12 -1.79
N LEU A 120 3.15 -3.46 -0.53
CA LEU A 120 2.77 -2.65 0.62
C LEU A 120 4.00 -2.01 1.27
N ASP A 121 4.08 -0.69 1.21
CA ASP A 121 5.13 0.07 1.86
C ASP A 121 4.89 0.18 3.37
N HIS A 122 5.89 -0.19 4.15
CA HIS A 122 5.94 -0.10 5.61
C HIS A 122 6.96 0.94 6.09
N SER A 123 7.40 1.84 5.21
CA SER A 123 8.23 2.97 5.60
C SER A 123 7.54 3.86 6.63
N ALA A 124 8.35 4.62 7.38
CA ALA A 124 7.85 5.56 8.39
C ALA A 124 6.89 6.61 7.80
N GLY A 125 7.09 6.99 6.52
CA GLY A 125 6.19 7.90 5.80
C GLY A 125 4.77 7.34 5.61
N MET A 126 4.64 6.02 5.61
CA MET A 126 3.37 5.30 5.44
C MET A 126 2.73 4.86 6.76
N ALA A 127 3.34 5.15 7.91
CA ALA A 127 2.79 4.83 9.22
C ALA A 127 1.43 5.49 9.50
N PRO A 128 1.19 6.78 9.16
CA PRO A 128 -0.11 7.42 9.38
C PRO A 128 -1.27 6.79 8.60
N PHE A 129 -0.96 6.09 7.50
CA PHE A 129 -1.94 5.52 6.57
C PHE A 129 -2.12 4.02 6.76
N GLN A 130 -1.83 3.50 7.96
CA GLN A 130 -1.92 2.06 8.26
C GLN A 130 -3.34 1.50 8.06
N ASP A 131 -4.37 2.27 8.42
CA ASP A 131 -5.74 1.82 8.37
C ASP A 131 -6.28 1.88 6.93
N ASP A 132 -5.90 2.91 6.17
CA ASP A 132 -6.16 2.99 4.73
C ASP A 132 -5.55 1.80 3.99
N ARG A 133 -4.30 1.46 4.30
CA ARG A 133 -3.61 0.29 3.71
C ARG A 133 -4.36 -0.99 4.01
N ARG A 134 -4.81 -1.20 5.25
CA ARG A 134 -5.59 -2.38 5.65
C ARG A 134 -6.93 -2.44 4.89
N TRP A 135 -7.62 -1.31 4.81
CA TRP A 135 -8.88 -1.19 4.07
C TRP A 135 -8.71 -1.48 2.58
N LEU A 136 -7.68 -0.89 1.94
CA LEU A 136 -7.36 -1.11 0.53
C LEU A 136 -7.01 -2.57 0.23
N CYS A 137 -6.27 -3.25 1.12
CA CYS A 137 -5.98 -4.67 1.00
C CYS A 137 -7.28 -5.50 1.00
N GLY A 138 -8.20 -5.20 1.93
CA GLY A 138 -9.50 -5.86 2.02
C GLY A 138 -10.34 -5.63 0.76
N LEU A 139 -10.42 -4.39 0.29
CA LEU A 139 -11.14 -4.03 -0.91
C LEU A 139 -10.55 -4.72 -2.15
N MET A 140 -9.24 -4.74 -2.30
CA MET A 140 -8.55 -5.42 -3.39
C MET A 140 -8.85 -6.92 -3.40
N ALA A 141 -8.75 -7.58 -2.25
CA ALA A 141 -9.07 -8.99 -2.11
C ALA A 141 -10.53 -9.30 -2.48
N SER A 142 -11.47 -8.39 -2.16
CA SER A 142 -12.89 -8.51 -2.52
C SER A 142 -13.19 -8.32 -4.02
N VAL A 143 -12.27 -7.69 -4.77
CA VAL A 143 -12.43 -7.35 -6.18
C VAL A 143 -11.68 -8.33 -7.08
N ALA A 144 -10.41 -8.60 -6.79
CA ALA A 144 -9.58 -9.51 -7.58
C ALA A 144 -9.81 -10.99 -7.21
N GLY A 145 -10.31 -11.24 -5.99
CA GLY A 145 -10.36 -12.57 -5.38
C GLY A 145 -9.06 -12.89 -4.64
N ARG A 146 -9.17 -13.47 -3.44
CA ARG A 146 -8.02 -13.71 -2.54
C ARG A 146 -6.90 -14.52 -3.19
N ASP A 147 -7.25 -15.55 -3.94
CA ASP A 147 -6.28 -16.45 -4.59
C ASP A 147 -5.52 -15.82 -5.77
N ARG A 148 -5.93 -14.62 -6.19
CA ARG A 148 -5.34 -13.90 -7.32
C ARG A 148 -4.55 -12.66 -6.90
N VAL A 149 -4.38 -12.45 -5.59
CA VAL A 149 -3.61 -11.34 -5.03
C VAL A 149 -2.33 -11.88 -4.39
N SER A 150 -1.18 -11.59 -4.98
CA SER A 150 0.12 -11.87 -4.37
C SER A 150 0.58 -10.67 -3.55
N VAL A 151 0.53 -10.76 -2.21
CA VAL A 151 0.88 -9.66 -1.31
C VAL A 151 2.35 -9.72 -0.86
N LEU A 152 3.08 -8.64 -1.12
CA LEU A 152 4.46 -8.40 -0.73
C LEU A 152 4.55 -7.12 0.10
N ARG A 153 5.48 -7.08 1.05
CA ARG A 153 5.75 -5.96 1.95
C ARG A 153 7.18 -5.49 1.75
N PHE A 154 7.44 -4.19 1.83
CA PHE A 154 8.78 -3.63 1.73
C PHE A 154 8.89 -2.37 2.59
N THR A 155 10.12 -1.88 2.77
CA THR A 155 10.40 -0.62 3.47
C THR A 155 11.21 0.28 2.55
N GLY A 156 10.66 1.45 2.22
CA GLY A 156 11.32 2.44 1.37
C GLY A 156 11.19 2.12 -0.12
N SER A 157 11.81 1.04 -0.61
CA SER A 157 11.71 0.62 -2.01
C SER A 157 11.74 -0.90 -2.15
N PRO A 158 10.98 -1.50 -3.09
CA PRO A 158 11.03 -2.94 -3.35
C PRO A 158 12.41 -3.44 -3.84
N LEU A 159 13.26 -2.55 -4.36
CA LEU A 159 14.63 -2.91 -4.79
C LEU A 159 15.53 -3.30 -3.61
N ARG A 160 15.22 -2.84 -2.41
CA ARG A 160 15.95 -3.20 -1.18
C ARG A 160 15.53 -4.57 -0.62
N GLY A 161 14.53 -5.18 -1.25
CA GLY A 161 13.96 -6.46 -0.84
C GLY A 161 12.50 -6.34 -0.47
N VAL A 162 11.82 -7.48 -0.55
CA VAL A 162 10.41 -7.66 -0.25
C VAL A 162 10.22 -8.87 0.66
N MET A 163 9.17 -8.86 1.46
CA MET A 163 8.77 -9.96 2.32
C MET A 163 7.37 -10.42 1.94
N ARG A 164 7.17 -11.73 1.85
CA ARG A 164 5.84 -12.32 1.67
C ARG A 164 5.04 -12.21 2.96
N THR A 165 3.72 -12.11 2.84
CA THR A 165 2.85 -12.17 4.02
C THR A 165 3.04 -13.52 4.72
N GLY A 166 3.37 -13.48 6.02
CA GLY A 166 3.66 -14.68 6.83
C GLY A 166 5.11 -15.17 6.79
N SER A 167 5.99 -14.53 5.99
CA SER A 167 7.41 -14.83 5.96
C SER A 167 8.21 -13.74 6.69
N ALA A 168 9.22 -14.14 7.45
CA ALA A 168 10.24 -13.25 8.01
C ALA A 168 11.46 -13.11 7.10
N VAL A 169 11.49 -13.82 5.96
CA VAL A 169 12.63 -13.81 5.04
C VAL A 169 12.50 -12.66 4.06
N LEU A 170 13.58 -11.88 3.94
CA LEU A 170 13.74 -10.85 2.93
C LEU A 170 14.18 -11.49 1.61
N GLU A 171 13.40 -11.28 0.55
CA GLU A 171 13.66 -11.78 -0.79
C GLU A 171 13.89 -10.62 -1.77
N THR A 172 14.63 -10.85 -2.86
CA THR A 172 14.67 -9.90 -3.97
C THR A 172 13.31 -9.84 -4.65
N HIS A 173 12.82 -8.63 -4.93
CA HIS A 173 11.58 -8.46 -5.68
C HIS A 173 11.66 -9.15 -7.05
N ARG A 174 10.58 -9.86 -7.40
CA ARG A 174 10.36 -10.40 -8.74
C ARG A 174 9.07 -9.82 -9.30
N ALA A 175 9.17 -9.24 -10.50
CA ALA A 175 8.02 -8.78 -11.24
C ALA A 175 7.04 -9.95 -11.48
N PRO A 176 5.72 -9.68 -11.49
CA PRO A 176 4.73 -10.70 -11.81
C PRO A 176 4.80 -11.09 -13.31
N ALA A 177 3.96 -12.02 -13.74
CA ALA A 177 3.89 -12.39 -15.14
C ALA A 177 3.51 -11.18 -16.02
N PRO A 178 4.08 -11.01 -17.23
CA PRO A 178 3.79 -9.88 -18.10
C PRO A 178 2.29 -9.65 -18.33
N GLY A 179 1.87 -8.39 -18.24
CA GLY A 179 0.46 -7.98 -18.30
C GLY A 179 -0.27 -8.03 -16.96
N THR A 180 0.32 -8.62 -15.92
CA THR A 180 -0.23 -8.61 -14.56
C THR A 180 0.06 -7.26 -13.89
N PRO A 181 -0.96 -6.53 -13.39
CA PRO A 181 -0.73 -5.28 -12.68
C PRO A 181 0.10 -5.46 -11.41
N ALA A 182 1.05 -4.54 -11.22
CA ALA A 182 1.78 -4.38 -9.98
C ALA A 182 1.22 -3.14 -9.28
N VAL A 183 0.43 -3.36 -8.24
CA VAL A 183 -0.23 -2.29 -7.48
C VAL A 183 0.58 -2.00 -6.23
N LEU A 184 1.07 -0.77 -6.12
CA LEU A 184 1.78 -0.25 -4.96
C LEU A 184 0.80 0.50 -4.06
N VAL A 185 1.00 0.37 -2.75
CA VAL A 185 0.40 1.27 -1.76
C VAL A 185 1.55 1.96 -1.03
N SER A 186 1.89 3.17 -1.48
CA SER A 186 3.09 3.91 -1.06
C SER A 186 2.93 5.41 -1.34
N ASP A 187 3.75 6.20 -0.67
CA ASP A 187 3.97 7.61 -0.95
C ASP A 187 5.12 7.86 -1.95
N LEU A 188 5.75 6.79 -2.45
CA LEU A 188 6.91 6.85 -3.35
C LEU A 188 8.05 7.72 -2.79
N GLY A 189 8.23 7.72 -1.46
CA GLY A 189 9.24 8.53 -0.77
C GLY A 189 8.93 10.03 -0.70
N HIS A 190 7.65 10.40 -0.92
CA HIS A 190 7.19 11.77 -0.80
C HIS A 190 7.23 12.26 0.66
N ALA A 191 6.69 11.49 1.61
CA ALA A 191 6.80 11.85 3.01
C ALA A 191 8.23 11.59 3.47
N ARG A 192 8.85 12.63 4.05
CA ARG A 192 10.19 12.54 4.63
C ARG A 192 10.13 12.92 6.10
N PRO A 193 9.63 12.03 6.97
CA PRO A 193 9.64 12.29 8.39
C PRO A 193 11.07 12.56 8.87
N PRO A 194 11.27 13.47 9.84
CA PRO A 194 12.58 13.73 10.38
C PRO A 194 13.17 12.44 10.99
N PHE A 195 14.50 12.36 11.04
CA PHE A 195 15.25 11.22 11.62
C PHE A 195 15.08 9.87 10.90
N THR A 196 14.52 9.85 9.69
CA THR A 196 14.40 8.63 8.87
C THR A 196 15.66 8.29 8.07
N GLY A 197 16.66 9.19 8.04
CA GLY A 197 17.99 8.94 7.46
C GLY A 197 17.94 8.33 6.07
N SER A 198 18.73 7.27 5.85
CA SER A 198 18.79 6.51 4.60
C SER A 198 17.62 5.55 4.39
N ALA A 199 16.69 5.41 5.34
CA ALA A 199 15.55 4.50 5.24
C ALA A 199 14.51 4.96 4.19
N THR A 200 14.50 6.26 3.87
CA THR A 200 13.66 6.80 2.81
C THR A 200 14.30 6.52 1.44
N ALA A 201 13.54 5.88 0.55
CA ALA A 201 14.00 5.62 -0.81
C ALA A 201 14.07 6.93 -1.62
N ARG A 202 15.08 7.01 -2.47
CA ARG A 202 15.28 8.17 -3.35
C ARG A 202 14.40 8.05 -4.59
N LEU A 203 14.18 9.17 -5.27
CA LEU A 203 13.34 9.22 -6.47
C LEU A 203 13.90 8.35 -7.61
N ASP A 204 15.22 8.37 -7.82
CA ASP A 204 15.94 7.55 -8.81
C ASP A 204 15.78 6.05 -8.56
N GLU A 205 15.80 5.64 -7.29
CA GLU A 205 15.54 4.26 -6.89
C GLU A 205 14.11 3.84 -7.25
N TRP A 206 13.12 4.70 -7.01
CA TRP A 206 11.74 4.48 -7.41
C TRP A 206 11.56 4.42 -8.92
N LEU A 207 12.19 5.33 -9.67
CA LEU A 207 12.13 5.33 -11.13
C LEU A 207 12.74 4.05 -11.71
N THR A 208 13.87 3.59 -11.15
CA THR A 208 14.52 2.34 -11.54
C THR A 208 13.58 1.14 -11.34
N PHE A 209 12.88 1.10 -10.20
CA PHE A 209 11.90 0.06 -9.93
C PHE A 209 10.73 0.08 -10.92
N ILE A 210 10.13 1.27 -11.14
CA ILE A 210 8.99 1.45 -12.03
C ILE A 210 9.37 1.10 -13.48
N ASP A 211 10.54 1.55 -13.93
CA ASP A 211 11.06 1.20 -15.24
C ASP A 211 11.27 -0.31 -15.35
N GLY A 212 11.77 -0.99 -14.31
CA GLY A 212 11.86 -2.45 -14.27
C GLY A 212 10.51 -3.16 -14.51
N LEU A 213 9.43 -2.67 -13.88
CA LEU A 213 8.08 -3.18 -14.11
C LEU A 213 7.60 -2.95 -15.56
N LEU A 214 7.84 -1.74 -16.09
CA LEU A 214 7.47 -1.40 -17.46
C LEU A 214 8.20 -2.25 -18.49
N HIS A 215 9.51 -2.48 -18.32
CA HIS A 215 10.29 -3.37 -19.17
C HIS A 215 9.83 -4.82 -19.06
N GLY A 216 9.40 -5.26 -17.88
CA GLY A 216 8.76 -6.56 -17.66
C GLY A 216 7.33 -6.67 -18.23
N GLY A 217 6.80 -5.61 -18.85
CA GLY A 217 5.45 -5.58 -19.40
C GLY A 217 4.35 -5.59 -18.34
N CYS A 218 4.68 -5.26 -17.08
CA CYS A 218 3.76 -5.24 -15.95
C CYS A 218 3.30 -3.79 -15.72
N PRO A 219 2.00 -3.47 -15.80
CA PRO A 219 1.51 -2.11 -15.60
C PRO A 219 1.66 -1.68 -14.13
N PRO A 220 2.49 -0.67 -13.82
CA PRO A 220 2.60 -0.13 -12.48
C PRO A 220 1.41 0.80 -12.17
N VAL A 221 0.82 0.61 -10.98
CA VAL A 221 -0.23 1.48 -10.44
C VAL A 221 0.13 1.78 -8.99
N CYS A 222 0.05 3.04 -8.56
CA CYS A 222 0.27 3.43 -7.16
C CYS A 222 -1.01 4.04 -6.58
N LEU A 223 -1.46 3.45 -5.48
CA LEU A 223 -2.47 4.01 -4.60
C LEU A 223 -1.73 4.81 -3.52
N THR A 224 -1.98 6.11 -3.45
CA THR A 224 -1.09 7.02 -2.71
C THR A 224 -1.84 8.04 -1.86
N PRO A 225 -1.34 8.42 -0.67
CA PRO A 225 -2.00 9.42 0.17
C PRO A 225 -1.94 10.85 -0.37
N PHE A 226 -1.04 11.15 -1.31
CA PHE A 226 -0.80 12.51 -1.79
C PHE A 226 -1.45 12.78 -3.15
N PRO A 227 -1.85 14.04 -3.44
CA PRO A 227 -2.41 14.39 -4.74
C PRO A 227 -1.37 14.21 -5.86
N VAL A 228 -1.83 13.90 -7.08
CA VAL A 228 -0.97 13.68 -8.25
C VAL A 228 0.00 14.84 -8.51
N ALA A 229 -0.44 16.08 -8.26
CA ALA A 229 0.36 17.28 -8.44
C ALA A 229 1.58 17.38 -7.49
N ALA A 230 1.62 16.59 -6.42
CA ALA A 230 2.74 16.53 -5.49
C ALA A 230 3.94 15.71 -6.03
N TYR A 231 3.75 15.01 -7.16
CA TYR A 231 4.75 14.14 -7.77
C TYR A 231 5.38 14.80 -9.01
N PRO A 232 6.70 14.63 -9.22
CA PRO A 232 7.37 15.12 -10.42
C PRO A 232 6.85 14.40 -11.67
N SER A 233 6.93 15.07 -12.83
CA SER A 233 6.47 14.51 -14.12
C SER A 233 7.12 13.17 -14.45
N SER A 234 8.39 12.99 -14.06
CA SER A 234 9.12 11.74 -14.24
C SER A 234 8.39 10.53 -13.64
N VAL A 235 7.66 10.70 -12.53
CA VAL A 235 6.81 9.67 -11.92
C VAL A 235 5.48 9.60 -12.66
N THR A 236 4.78 10.73 -12.79
CA THR A 236 3.39 10.74 -13.32
C THR A 236 3.27 10.26 -14.77
N GLU A 237 4.37 10.26 -15.53
CA GLU A 237 4.48 9.71 -16.88
C GLU A 237 4.65 8.18 -16.92
N ARG A 238 5.19 7.57 -15.87
CA ARG A 238 5.59 6.16 -15.84
C ARG A 238 4.67 5.26 -15.00
N ILE A 239 3.90 5.84 -14.08
CA ILE A 239 2.99 5.11 -13.19
C ILE A 239 1.61 5.74 -13.12
N ALA A 240 0.57 4.92 -12.98
CA ALA A 240 -0.79 5.40 -12.74
C ALA A 240 -0.94 5.78 -11.27
N LEU A 241 -1.12 7.06 -10.97
CA LEU A 241 -1.33 7.55 -9.59
C LEU A 241 -2.82 7.70 -9.28
N ILE A 242 -3.27 7.03 -8.22
CA ILE A 242 -4.64 7.10 -7.70
C ILE A 242 -4.57 7.57 -6.24
N PRO A 243 -4.85 8.86 -5.96
CA PRO A 243 -4.81 9.41 -4.61
C PRO A 243 -5.85 8.81 -3.66
N PHE A 244 -5.58 8.87 -2.35
CA PHE A 244 -6.54 8.66 -1.26
C PHE A 244 -7.40 9.93 -1.13
N ASP A 245 -8.23 10.14 -2.12
CA ASP A 245 -9.12 11.30 -2.18
C ASP A 245 -10.56 10.81 -2.32
N ARG A 246 -11.43 11.27 -1.44
CA ARG A 246 -12.86 10.97 -1.50
C ARG A 246 -13.54 11.57 -2.73
N ARG A 247 -12.93 12.58 -3.36
CA ARG A 247 -13.37 13.16 -4.63
C ARG A 247 -12.84 12.42 -5.85
N ILE A 248 -12.05 11.35 -5.65
CA ILE A 248 -11.55 10.55 -6.76
C ILE A 248 -12.72 9.95 -7.52
N SER A 249 -12.70 10.11 -8.84
CA SER A 249 -13.72 9.52 -9.71
C SER A 249 -13.22 8.21 -10.32
N LEU A 250 -14.15 7.32 -10.63
CA LEU A 250 -13.88 6.14 -11.45
C LEU A 250 -13.18 6.52 -12.77
N ARG A 251 -13.62 7.63 -13.37
CA ARG A 251 -13.07 8.12 -14.63
C ARG A 251 -11.58 8.43 -14.51
N HIS A 252 -11.17 9.14 -13.44
CA HIS A 252 -9.76 9.42 -13.16
C HIS A 252 -8.94 8.13 -13.08
N ALA A 253 -9.40 7.16 -12.27
CA ALA A 253 -8.70 5.89 -12.10
C ALA A 253 -8.55 5.14 -13.44
N GLN A 254 -9.61 5.10 -14.25
CA GLN A 254 -9.56 4.49 -15.57
C GLN A 254 -8.66 5.24 -16.56
N GLU A 255 -8.62 6.57 -16.53
CA GLU A 255 -7.76 7.36 -17.41
C GLU A 255 -6.28 7.18 -17.04
N ALA A 256 -5.98 7.19 -15.74
CA ALA A 256 -4.64 6.94 -15.21
C ALA A 256 -4.12 5.55 -15.61
N THR A 257 -4.91 4.48 -15.43
CA THR A 257 -4.47 3.13 -15.81
C THR A 257 -4.43 2.93 -17.33
N ARG A 258 -5.39 3.48 -18.09
CA ARG A 258 -5.37 3.43 -19.56
C ARG A 258 -4.11 4.08 -20.16
N LYS A 259 -3.65 5.20 -19.58
CA LYS A 259 -2.40 5.86 -20.00
C LYS A 259 -1.22 4.89 -19.95
N ILE A 260 -1.07 4.19 -18.82
CA ILE A 260 0.04 3.24 -18.62
C ILE A 260 -0.07 2.01 -19.52
N HIS A 261 -1.29 1.48 -19.72
CA HIS A 261 -1.47 0.38 -20.66
C HIS A 261 -1.12 0.78 -22.10
N ARG A 262 -1.43 2.00 -22.53
CA ARG A 262 -1.02 2.51 -23.85
C ARG A 262 0.49 2.61 -23.95
N LEU A 263 1.16 3.14 -22.92
CA LEU A 263 2.62 3.21 -22.86
C LEU A 263 3.27 1.82 -23.01
N LEU A 264 2.70 0.79 -22.38
CA LEU A 264 3.18 -0.58 -22.53
C LEU A 264 2.93 -1.17 -23.92
N GLU A 265 1.86 -0.76 -24.59
CA GLU A 265 1.58 -1.19 -25.96
C GLU A 265 2.54 -0.56 -26.97
N GLU A 266 2.91 0.71 -26.77
CA GLU A 266 3.86 1.44 -27.63
C GLU A 266 5.31 0.91 -27.50
N ARG A 267 5.63 0.23 -26.39
CA ARG A 267 6.94 -0.38 -26.14
C ARG A 267 7.10 -1.81 -26.69
N ARG A 268 6.03 -2.42 -27.22
CA ARG A 268 6.02 -3.79 -27.79
C ARG A 268 6.12 -3.77 -29.31
#